data_AF-A0A5D3C038-F1
#
_entry.id   AF-A0A5D3C038-F1
#
_cell.length_a   1.000
_cell.length_b   1.000
_cell.length_c   1.000
_cell.angle_alpha   90.00
_cell.angle_beta   90.00
_cell.angle_gamma   90.00
#
_symmetry.space_group_name_H-M   'P 1'
#
loop_
_entity.id
_entity.type
_entity.pdbx_description
1 polymer ?
#
loop_
_entity_poly.entity_id
_entity_poly.type
_entity_poly.pdbx_seq_one_letter_code
_entity_poly.pdbx_strand_id
1 'polypeptide(L)'
;MTEDHLPSFFSDELNAERIRLCKGRIFALQNEPEIFQVWLPNNDSPRLAMVRAFGDLCLKEFGVIAVPDVSYRHLTEKYEFVVLTTDGVWDVLSNEEVVAVVASSPRSSEARVLVDSATRAWRLKYPTAKVDEMRYVNAEMKRVQVYVHNFMEGERMMRIFNYKTRKHKYVIFQGVDDNNRETLSLELSLSVVLGGG
;
A
#
# COMPACT_ATOMS: atom_id res chain seq x y z
N MET A 1 6.34 5.97 3.45
CA MET A 1 6.07 6.03 4.91
C MET A 1 5.41 4.77 5.47
N THR A 2 5.07 3.80 4.62
CA THR A 2 4.52 2.50 4.99
C THR A 2 5.56 1.42 4.70
N GLU A 3 5.72 0.45 5.60
CA GLU A 3 6.51 -0.75 5.35
C GLU A 3 5.61 -1.91 4.91
N ASP A 4 6.19 -2.84 4.16
CA ASP A 4 5.48 -3.99 3.64
C ASP A 4 5.46 -5.16 4.65
N HIS A 5 4.31 -5.45 5.26
CA HIS A 5 4.12 -6.65 6.09
C HIS A 5 3.97 -7.90 5.22
N LEU A 6 5.08 -8.45 4.75
CA LEU A 6 5.12 -9.72 4.05
C LEU A 6 5.28 -10.85 5.08
N PRO A 7 4.66 -12.02 4.87
CA PRO A 7 4.81 -13.18 5.74
C PRO A 7 6.22 -13.81 5.69
N SER A 8 7.25 -13.11 5.22
CA SER A 8 8.61 -13.65 5.20
C SER A 8 9.32 -13.39 6.53
N PHE A 9 10.03 -14.40 7.03
CA PHE A 9 10.86 -14.30 8.25
C PHE A 9 11.94 -13.22 8.16
N PHE A 10 12.32 -12.84 6.94
CA PHE A 10 13.37 -11.85 6.69
C PHE A 10 12.91 -10.40 6.77
N SER A 11 11.60 -10.14 6.69
CA SER A 11 11.06 -8.77 6.68
C SER A 11 10.18 -8.45 7.89
N ASP A 12 9.56 -9.44 8.52
CA ASP A 12 8.60 -9.20 9.60
C ASP A 12 8.51 -10.36 10.62
N GLU A 13 9.57 -10.50 11.43
CA GLU A 13 9.73 -11.60 12.38
C GLU A 13 8.63 -11.64 13.45
N LEU A 14 8.20 -10.48 13.96
CA LEU A 14 7.14 -10.37 14.97
C LEU A 14 5.79 -10.87 14.43
N ASN A 15 5.44 -10.52 13.20
CA ASN A 15 4.20 -11.02 12.61
C ASN A 15 4.30 -12.51 12.29
N ALA A 16 5.46 -13.00 11.85
CA ALA A 16 5.67 -14.41 11.55
C ALA A 16 5.65 -15.30 12.82
N GLU A 17 6.21 -14.81 13.93
CA GLU A 17 6.15 -15.46 15.24
C GLU A 17 4.72 -15.58 15.75
N ARG A 18 3.92 -14.52 15.65
CA ARG A 18 2.50 -14.55 16.04
C ARG A 18 1.73 -15.66 15.31
N ILE A 19 1.92 -15.78 13.99
CA ILE A 19 1.26 -16.83 13.20
C ILE A 19 1.65 -18.22 13.73
N ARG A 20 2.94 -18.46 14.01
CA ARG A 20 3.43 -19.72 14.57
C ARG A 20 2.85 -20.03 15.95
N LEU A 21 2.82 -19.05 16.86
CA LEU A 21 2.25 -19.21 18.21
C LEU A 21 0.75 -19.53 18.15
N CYS A 22 0.05 -18.99 17.17
CA CYS A 22 -1.35 -19.32 16.88
C CYS A 22 -1.51 -20.60 16.05
N LYS A 23 -0.46 -21.43 15.87
CA LYS A 23 -0.45 -22.69 15.10
C LYS A 23 -0.69 -22.53 13.60
N GLY A 24 -0.72 -21.31 13.07
CA GLY A 24 -0.71 -21.06 11.63
C GLY A 24 0.63 -21.45 11.01
N ARG A 25 0.62 -21.76 9.72
CA ARG A 25 1.83 -22.12 8.97
C ARG A 25 2.21 -21.01 8.00
N ILE A 26 3.50 -20.77 7.83
CA ILE A 26 4.06 -19.82 6.86
C ILE A 26 5.05 -20.57 5.98
N PHE A 27 4.76 -20.66 4.68
CA PHE A 27 5.69 -21.18 3.68
C PHE A 27 5.31 -20.72 2.28
N ALA A 28 6.29 -20.79 1.37
CA ALA A 28 6.10 -20.56 -0.06
C ALA A 28 5.89 -21.91 -0.79
N LEU A 29 5.07 -21.91 -1.84
CA LEU A 29 4.90 -23.09 -2.69
C LEU A 29 6.17 -23.33 -3.53
N GLN A 30 6.43 -24.58 -3.88
CA GLN A 30 7.63 -24.95 -4.65
C GLN A 30 7.71 -24.26 -6.02
N ASN A 31 6.56 -23.95 -6.64
CA ASN A 31 6.46 -23.25 -7.92
C ASN A 31 6.40 -21.71 -7.78
N GLU A 32 6.27 -21.17 -6.56
CA GLU A 32 6.23 -19.74 -6.24
C GLU A 32 7.14 -19.44 -5.02
N PRO A 33 8.46 -19.75 -5.07
CA PRO A 33 9.32 -19.76 -3.88
C PRO A 33 9.53 -18.37 -3.25
N GLU A 34 9.28 -17.30 -4.00
CA GLU A 34 9.39 -15.92 -3.52
C GLU A 34 8.13 -15.44 -2.77
N ILE A 35 7.02 -16.19 -2.84
CA ILE A 35 5.73 -15.78 -2.32
C ILE A 35 5.41 -16.60 -1.06
N PHE A 36 5.80 -16.06 0.10
CA PHE A 36 5.39 -16.63 1.39
C PHE A 36 3.89 -16.40 1.62
N GLN A 37 3.22 -17.42 2.14
CA GLN A 37 1.77 -17.43 2.38
C GLN A 37 1.47 -18.04 3.75
N VAL A 38 0.38 -17.58 4.35
CA VAL A 38 -0.22 -18.12 5.58
C VAL A 38 -1.20 -19.23 5.21
N TRP A 39 -1.15 -20.32 5.98
CA TRP A 39 -1.95 -21.52 5.79
C TRP A 39 -2.56 -22.01 7.10
N LEU A 40 -3.68 -22.74 7.01
CA LEU A 40 -4.26 -23.44 8.17
C LEU A 40 -3.29 -24.52 8.69
N PRO A 41 -3.38 -24.91 9.98
CA PRO A 41 -2.49 -25.91 10.56
C PRO A 41 -2.54 -27.27 9.84
N ASN A 42 -3.74 -27.69 9.43
CA ASN A 42 -4.01 -29.04 8.92
C ASN A 42 -4.40 -29.08 7.44
N ASN A 43 -4.42 -27.93 6.77
CA ASN A 43 -4.86 -27.83 5.38
C ASN A 43 -4.11 -26.74 4.64
N ASP A 44 -3.75 -27.00 3.38
CA ASP A 44 -3.10 -26.05 2.49
C ASP A 44 -4.15 -25.13 1.84
N SER A 45 -4.99 -24.51 2.68
CA SER A 45 -6.03 -23.55 2.30
C SER A 45 -6.53 -22.80 3.55
N PRO A 46 -6.99 -21.54 3.46
CA PRO A 46 -6.92 -20.65 2.30
C PRO A 46 -5.51 -20.04 2.15
N ARG A 47 -5.15 -19.71 0.90
CA ARG A 47 -3.85 -19.14 0.54
C ARG A 47 -3.84 -17.63 0.75
N LEU A 48 -3.26 -17.15 1.85
CA LEU A 48 -3.17 -15.71 2.15
C LEU A 48 -1.71 -15.22 2.13
N ALA A 49 -1.36 -14.34 1.19
CA ALA A 49 0.00 -13.79 1.07
C ALA A 49 0.30 -12.66 2.09
N MET A 50 -0.46 -12.58 3.19
CA MET A 50 -0.41 -11.49 4.17
C MET A 50 -0.69 -12.01 5.58
N VAL A 51 -0.25 -11.27 6.59
CA VAL A 51 -0.43 -11.56 8.03
C VAL A 51 -1.46 -10.67 8.73
N ARG A 52 -1.98 -9.67 8.01
CA ARG A 52 -3.10 -8.81 8.40
C ARG A 52 -4.09 -8.76 7.25
N ALA A 53 -5.38 -8.75 7.55
CA ALA A 53 -6.47 -8.69 6.55
C ALA A 53 -7.81 -8.34 7.21
N PHE A 54 -8.70 -7.63 6.50
CA PHE A 54 -10.13 -7.64 6.83
C PHE A 54 -10.79 -8.91 6.26
N GLY A 55 -11.79 -9.46 6.95
CA GLY A 55 -12.36 -10.76 6.57
C GLY A 55 -11.47 -11.94 6.98
N ASP A 56 -11.41 -13.00 6.18
CA ASP A 56 -10.61 -14.21 6.43
C ASP A 56 -10.82 -14.84 7.82
N LEU A 57 -12.09 -14.98 8.23
CA LEU A 57 -12.50 -15.45 9.57
C LEU A 57 -11.78 -16.74 9.98
N CYS A 58 -11.62 -17.68 9.05
CA CYS A 58 -10.96 -18.96 9.30
C CYS A 58 -9.48 -18.83 9.65
N LEU A 59 -8.79 -17.74 9.29
CA LEU A 59 -7.38 -17.51 9.60
C LEU A 59 -7.17 -16.63 10.85
N LYS A 60 -8.23 -16.03 11.39
CA LYS A 60 -8.15 -15.17 12.59
C LYS A 60 -7.68 -15.93 13.82
N GLU A 61 -8.14 -17.16 13.99
CA GLU A 61 -7.69 -18.05 15.06
C GLU A 61 -6.24 -18.50 14.91
N PHE A 62 -5.65 -18.30 13.72
CA PHE A 62 -4.28 -18.70 13.37
C PHE A 62 -3.33 -17.51 13.21
N GLY A 63 -3.65 -16.39 13.86
CA GLY A 63 -2.75 -15.24 14.04
C GLY A 63 -2.88 -14.13 12.98
N VAL A 64 -3.79 -14.27 12.01
CA VAL A 64 -4.13 -13.17 11.10
C VAL A 64 -4.98 -12.16 11.87
N ILE A 65 -4.60 -10.88 11.86
CA ILE A 65 -5.32 -9.82 12.58
C ILE A 65 -5.94 -8.81 11.63
N ALA A 66 -6.97 -8.09 12.09
CA ALA A 66 -7.58 -6.96 11.36
C ALA A 66 -7.15 -5.60 11.92
N VAL A 67 -6.28 -5.61 12.94
CA VAL A 67 -5.77 -4.38 13.57
C VAL A 67 -4.73 -3.75 12.64
N PRO A 68 -4.92 -2.48 12.23
CA PRO A 68 -3.97 -1.80 11.37
C PRO A 68 -2.72 -1.41 12.15
N ASP A 69 -1.66 -1.09 11.44
CA ASP A 69 -0.60 -0.25 12.01
C ASP A 69 -1.01 1.21 11.89
N VAL A 70 -1.02 1.90 13.03
CA VAL A 70 -1.39 3.31 13.10
C VAL A 70 -0.14 4.15 13.27
N SER A 71 0.06 5.11 12.37
CA SER A 71 1.14 6.08 12.50
C SER A 71 0.59 7.50 12.55
N TYR A 72 1.21 8.31 13.40
CA TYR A 72 0.89 9.72 13.58
C TYR A 72 2.03 10.56 13.05
N ARG A 73 1.68 11.60 12.29
CA ARG A 73 2.66 12.51 11.72
C ARG A 73 2.20 13.93 11.94
N HIS A 74 3.08 14.71 12.56
CA HIS A 74 2.87 16.14 12.68
C HIS A 74 3.17 16.78 11.32
N LEU A 75 2.21 17.53 10.82
CA LEU A 75 2.37 18.28 9.58
C LEU A 75 3.08 19.58 9.92
N THR A 76 4.14 19.86 9.19
CA THR A 76 4.85 21.14 9.23
C THR A 76 4.64 21.83 7.89
N GLU A 77 4.84 23.13 7.82
CA GLU A 77 4.76 23.92 6.58
C GLU A 77 5.64 23.39 5.42
N LYS A 78 6.63 22.54 5.73
CA LYS A 78 7.47 21.85 4.75
C LYS A 78 6.75 20.75 3.97
N TYR A 79 5.62 20.24 4.46
CA TYR A 79 4.83 19.24 3.75
C TYR A 79 3.71 19.96 3.00
N GLU A 80 3.70 19.83 1.68
CA GLU A 80 2.74 20.51 0.81
C GLU A 80 1.60 19.58 0.39
N PHE A 81 1.91 18.28 0.25
CA PHE A 81 0.95 17.28 -0.18
C PHE A 81 1.28 15.88 0.34
N VAL A 82 0.27 15.02 0.29
CA VAL A 82 0.39 13.57 0.46
C VAL A 82 -0.07 12.88 -0.82
N VAL A 83 0.68 11.87 -1.23
CA VAL A 83 0.31 10.99 -2.34
C VAL A 83 0.03 9.60 -1.78
N LEU A 84 -1.14 9.07 -2.12
CA LEU A 84 -1.53 7.69 -1.90
C LEU A 84 -1.60 7.02 -3.28
N THR A 85 -0.88 5.92 -3.50
CA THR A 85 -0.97 5.16 -4.76
C THR A 85 -0.95 3.65 -4.55
N THR A 86 -1.51 2.87 -5.49
CA THR A 86 -1.40 1.41 -5.46
C THR A 86 0.01 0.96 -5.82
N ASP A 87 0.36 -0.30 -5.52
CA ASP A 87 1.68 -0.87 -5.79
C ASP A 87 2.14 -0.70 -7.25
N GLY A 88 1.21 -0.66 -8.22
CA GLY A 88 1.52 -0.43 -9.64
C GLY A 88 2.23 0.88 -9.97
N VAL A 89 2.23 1.90 -9.09
CA VAL A 89 3.10 3.08 -9.24
C VAL A 89 4.49 2.80 -8.66
N TRP A 90 4.55 2.26 -7.45
CA TRP A 90 5.80 2.01 -6.71
C TRP A 90 6.68 0.94 -7.38
N ASP A 91 6.08 0.04 -8.16
CA ASP A 91 6.81 -0.97 -8.93
C ASP A 91 7.73 -0.37 -10.01
N VAL A 92 7.49 0.88 -10.41
CA VAL A 92 8.17 1.52 -11.55
C VAL A 92 8.66 2.93 -11.29
N LEU A 93 8.19 3.61 -10.25
CA LEU A 93 8.63 4.94 -9.86
C LEU A 93 9.12 4.94 -8.40
N SER A 94 10.23 5.64 -8.15
CA SER A 94 10.73 5.90 -6.80
C SER A 94 9.90 6.97 -6.09
N ASN A 95 10.05 7.07 -4.76
CA ASN A 95 9.40 8.13 -3.98
C ASN A 95 9.76 9.53 -4.50
N GLU A 96 11.04 9.74 -4.84
CA GLU A 96 11.57 11.00 -5.33
C GLU A 96 10.99 11.36 -6.70
N GLU A 97 10.85 10.37 -7.59
CA GLU A 97 10.21 10.55 -8.89
C GLU A 97 8.73 10.89 -8.75
N VAL A 98 8.00 10.21 -7.85
CA VAL A 98 6.60 10.51 -7.56
C VAL A 98 6.45 11.94 -7.03
N VAL A 99 7.27 12.34 -6.05
CA VAL A 99 7.26 13.69 -5.49
C VAL A 99 7.59 14.73 -6.56
N ALA A 100 8.61 14.49 -7.39
CA ALA A 100 8.98 15.41 -8.47
C ALA A 100 7.88 15.58 -9.52
N VAL A 101 7.19 14.49 -9.90
CA VAL A 101 6.07 14.54 -10.84
C VAL A 101 4.91 15.33 -10.27
N VAL A 102 4.53 15.08 -9.02
CA VAL A 102 3.40 15.77 -8.39
C VAL A 102 3.72 17.25 -8.14
N ALA A 103 4.90 17.57 -7.60
CA ALA A 103 5.30 18.94 -7.32
C ALA A 103 5.45 19.81 -8.59
N SER A 104 5.80 19.21 -9.73
CA SER A 104 5.90 19.92 -11.02
C SER A 104 4.60 19.95 -11.82
N SER A 105 3.54 19.30 -11.35
CA SER A 105 2.25 19.23 -12.04
C SER A 105 1.25 20.29 -11.54
N PRO A 106 0.34 20.78 -12.41
CA PRO A 106 -0.78 21.58 -11.96
C PRO A 106 -1.68 20.80 -10.98
N ARG A 107 -2.17 21.47 -9.93
CA ARG A 107 -3.07 20.93 -8.87
C ARG A 107 -4.41 20.32 -9.32
N SER A 108 -4.74 20.42 -10.60
CA SER A 108 -5.94 19.81 -11.18
C SER A 108 -5.66 18.55 -11.98
N SER A 109 -4.37 18.20 -12.17
CA SER A 109 -3.96 17.13 -13.07
C SER A 109 -2.80 16.29 -12.53
N GLU A 110 -2.25 16.56 -11.35
CA GLU A 110 -1.11 15.85 -10.77
C GLU A 110 -1.33 14.34 -10.67
N ALA A 111 -2.53 13.92 -10.26
CA ALA A 111 -2.87 12.50 -10.19
C ALA A 111 -2.83 11.84 -11.57
N ARG A 112 -3.35 12.53 -12.60
CA ARG A 112 -3.34 12.04 -13.98
C ARG A 112 -1.93 11.99 -14.56
N VAL A 113 -1.14 13.05 -14.37
CA VAL A 113 0.25 13.12 -14.83
C VAL A 113 1.10 12.03 -14.17
N LEU A 114 0.85 11.72 -12.89
CA LEU A 114 1.51 10.62 -12.19
C LEU A 114 1.15 9.25 -12.79
N VAL A 115 -0.13 8.99 -13.05
CA VAL A 115 -0.58 7.74 -13.71
C VAL A 115 0.03 7.62 -15.11
N ASP A 116 0.06 8.69 -15.89
CA ASP A 116 0.66 8.68 -17.24
C ASP A 116 2.18 8.43 -17.16
N SER A 117 2.86 8.97 -16.15
CA SER A 117 4.29 8.76 -15.93
C SER A 117 4.60 7.31 -15.55
N ALA A 118 3.86 6.73 -14.62
CA ALA A 118 3.98 5.32 -14.26
C ALA A 118 3.69 4.42 -15.47
N THR A 119 2.68 4.77 -16.27
CA THR A 119 2.32 4.05 -17.51
C THR A 119 3.48 4.00 -18.49
N ARG A 120 4.18 5.12 -18.68
CA ARG A 120 5.38 5.17 -19.55
C ARG A 120 6.53 4.36 -18.96
N ALA A 121 6.81 4.48 -17.67
CA ALA A 121 7.90 3.76 -17.00
C ALA A 121 7.75 2.24 -17.12
N TRP A 122 6.55 1.71 -16.91
CA TRP A 122 6.23 0.30 -17.13
C TRP A 122 6.52 -0.17 -18.56
N ARG A 123 6.12 0.61 -19.57
CA ARG A 123 6.36 0.26 -20.98
C ARG A 123 7.86 0.19 -21.31
N LEU A 124 8.67 1.04 -20.67
CA LEU A 124 10.12 1.04 -20.83
C LEU A 124 10.78 -0.11 -20.07
N LYS A 125 10.29 -0.44 -18.86
CA LYS A 125 10.83 -1.51 -18.03
C LYS A 125 10.53 -2.91 -18.60
N TYR A 126 9.40 -3.08 -19.28
CA TYR A 126 8.98 -4.35 -19.86
C TYR A 126 8.65 -4.23 -21.37
N PRO A 127 9.67 -3.95 -22.22
CA PRO A 127 9.45 -3.64 -23.63
C PRO A 127 9.03 -4.85 -24.48
N THR A 128 9.28 -6.07 -24.00
CA THR A 128 9.00 -7.34 -24.70
C THR A 128 7.88 -8.16 -24.06
N ALA A 129 7.13 -7.57 -23.13
CA ALA A 129 6.01 -8.25 -22.47
C ALA A 129 5.11 -8.89 -23.54
N LYS A 130 4.93 -10.21 -23.47
CA LYS A 130 4.11 -10.94 -24.46
C LYS A 130 2.72 -10.30 -24.52
N VAL A 131 2.01 -10.42 -25.63
CA VAL A 131 0.68 -9.80 -25.83
C VAL A 131 -0.29 -10.08 -24.66
N ASP A 132 -0.18 -11.25 -24.01
CA ASP A 132 -0.93 -11.62 -22.81
C ASP A 132 -0.47 -10.88 -21.53
N GLU A 133 0.84 -10.69 -21.35
CA GLU A 133 1.41 -9.88 -20.26
C GLU A 133 1.08 -8.39 -20.44
N MET A 134 1.06 -7.86 -21.68
CA MET A 134 0.59 -6.51 -21.95
C MET A 134 -0.89 -6.33 -21.60
N ARG A 135 -1.72 -7.37 -21.76
CA ARG A 135 -3.13 -7.33 -21.37
C ARG A 135 -3.27 -7.33 -19.84
N TYR A 136 -2.42 -8.07 -19.13
CA TYR A 136 -2.32 -8.03 -17.67
C TYR A 136 -1.82 -6.67 -17.17
N VAL A 137 -0.75 -6.12 -17.76
CA VAL A 137 -0.21 -4.80 -17.44
C VAL A 137 -1.25 -3.69 -17.69
N ASN A 138 -1.97 -3.71 -18.81
CA ASN A 138 -3.05 -2.75 -19.05
C ASN A 138 -4.24 -2.94 -18.10
N ALA A 139 -4.55 -4.18 -17.67
CA ALA A 139 -5.60 -4.43 -16.70
C ALA A 139 -5.20 -3.96 -15.30
N GLU A 140 -3.95 -4.13 -14.90
CA GLU A 140 -3.44 -3.71 -13.60
C GLU A 140 -3.21 -2.20 -13.56
N MET A 141 -2.74 -1.58 -14.65
CA MET A 141 -2.72 -0.13 -14.80
C MET A 141 -4.10 0.51 -14.75
N LYS A 142 -5.13 -0.15 -15.31
CA LYS A 142 -6.53 0.30 -15.15
C LYS A 142 -7.01 0.26 -13.70
N ARG A 143 -6.26 -0.39 -12.81
CA ARG A 143 -6.53 -0.47 -11.37
C ARG A 143 -5.55 0.38 -10.56
N VAL A 144 -4.65 1.13 -11.21
CA VAL A 144 -3.81 2.12 -10.53
C VAL A 144 -4.70 3.25 -10.05
N GLN A 145 -4.86 3.31 -8.73
CA GLN A 145 -5.54 4.42 -8.07
C GLN A 145 -4.46 5.33 -7.53
N VAL A 146 -4.61 6.62 -7.78
CA VAL A 146 -3.75 7.68 -7.26
C VAL A 146 -4.66 8.69 -6.61
N TYR A 147 -4.34 9.07 -5.39
CA TYR A 147 -4.97 10.15 -4.68
C TYR A 147 -3.90 11.12 -4.19
N VAL A 148 -4.06 12.39 -4.53
CA VAL A 148 -3.20 13.46 -4.03
C VAL A 148 -4.07 14.39 -3.20
N HIS A 149 -3.66 14.62 -1.95
CA HIS A 149 -4.27 15.65 -1.10
C HIS A 149 -3.25 16.75 -0.85
N ASN A 150 -3.64 17.96 -1.18
CA ASN A 150 -2.88 19.16 -0.88
C ASN A 150 -3.31 19.63 0.51
N PHE A 151 -2.35 19.85 1.41
CA PHE A 151 -2.68 20.27 2.77
C PHE A 151 -3.28 21.68 2.78
N MET A 152 -4.33 21.84 3.57
CA MET A 152 -5.03 23.12 3.76
C MET A 152 -4.46 23.89 4.95
N GLU A 153 -4.62 25.21 4.95
CA GLU A 153 -4.24 26.05 6.08
C GLU A 153 -5.04 25.64 7.34
N GLY A 154 -4.34 25.25 8.41
CA GLY A 154 -4.92 24.75 9.66
C GLY A 154 -4.91 23.22 9.85
N GLU A 155 -4.46 22.43 8.87
CA GLU A 155 -4.22 20.99 9.07
C GLU A 155 -2.88 20.77 9.80
N ARG A 156 -2.89 20.21 11.02
CA ARG A 156 -1.68 20.03 11.85
C ARG A 156 -1.22 18.61 12.06
N MET A 157 -2.10 17.64 11.79
CA MET A 157 -1.79 16.24 12.05
C MET A 157 -2.44 15.35 11.01
N MET A 158 -1.69 14.32 10.64
CA MET A 158 -2.16 13.23 9.81
C MET A 158 -2.12 11.93 10.61
N ARG A 159 -3.23 11.21 10.62
CA ARG A 159 -3.32 9.83 11.10
C ARG A 159 -3.41 8.90 9.89
N ILE A 160 -2.53 7.91 9.85
CA ILE A 160 -2.51 6.89 8.80
C ILE A 160 -2.79 5.54 9.45
N PHE A 161 -3.87 4.90 9.03
CA PHE A 161 -4.18 3.52 9.39
C PHE A 161 -3.81 2.64 8.21
N ASN A 162 -2.82 1.76 8.38
CA ASN A 162 -2.39 0.84 7.33
C ASN A 162 -2.96 -0.56 7.59
N TYR A 163 -3.80 -1.01 6.68
CA TYR A 163 -4.34 -2.37 6.62
C TYR A 163 -3.77 -3.05 5.40
N LYS A 164 -3.24 -4.26 5.54
CA LYS A 164 -2.88 -5.10 4.40
C LYS A 164 -4.00 -6.09 4.12
N THR A 165 -4.27 -6.43 2.86
CA THR A 165 -5.13 -7.54 2.44
C THR A 165 -4.58 -8.20 1.18
N ARG A 166 -5.06 -9.40 0.84
CA ARG A 166 -4.61 -10.23 -0.30
C ARG A 166 -4.49 -9.49 -1.66
N LYS A 167 -5.16 -8.35 -1.86
CA LYS A 167 -5.13 -7.58 -3.11
C LYS A 167 -4.83 -6.08 -2.93
N HIS A 168 -4.85 -5.57 -1.70
CA HIS A 168 -5.02 -4.14 -1.44
C HIS A 168 -4.44 -3.73 -0.07
N LYS A 169 -3.70 -2.63 -0.01
CA LYS A 169 -3.25 -1.99 1.24
C LYS A 169 -4.24 -0.89 1.63
N TYR A 170 -5.24 -1.10 2.48
CA TYR A 170 -6.11 0.03 2.84
C TYR A 170 -5.34 1.02 3.70
N VAL A 171 -5.27 2.26 3.25
CA VAL A 171 -4.85 3.41 4.04
C VAL A 171 -6.09 4.21 4.36
N ILE A 172 -6.38 4.37 5.65
CA ILE A 172 -7.26 5.43 6.10
C ILE A 172 -6.39 6.64 6.41
N PHE A 173 -6.58 7.71 5.66
CA PHE A 173 -6.01 9.02 5.96
C PHE A 173 -7.04 9.82 6.75
N GLN A 174 -6.65 10.37 7.89
CA GLN A 174 -7.42 11.39 8.60
C GLN A 174 -6.60 12.66 8.80
N GLY A 175 -7.06 13.76 8.19
CA GLY A 175 -6.60 15.11 8.48
C GLY A 175 -7.30 15.64 9.72
N VAL A 176 -6.54 16.28 10.62
CA VAL A 176 -7.06 16.86 11.85
C VAL A 176 -6.72 18.35 11.91
N ASP A 177 -7.75 19.18 12.07
CA ASP A 177 -7.60 20.64 12.21
C ASP A 177 -7.23 21.06 13.64
N ASP A 178 -6.98 22.36 13.81
CA ASP A 178 -6.69 23.01 15.09
C ASP A 178 -7.75 22.78 16.18
N ASN A 179 -8.99 22.48 15.79
CA ASN A 179 -10.11 22.21 16.70
C ASN A 179 -10.31 20.71 16.96
N ASN A 180 -9.37 19.87 16.54
CA ASN A 180 -9.42 18.42 16.62
C ASN A 180 -10.64 17.83 15.88
N ARG A 181 -11.11 18.49 14.83
CA ARG A 181 -12.16 17.99 13.93
C ARG A 181 -11.52 17.24 12.77
N GLU A 182 -12.15 16.14 12.36
CA GLU A 182 -11.76 15.40 11.18
C GLU A 182 -12.10 16.21 9.93
N THR A 183 -11.09 16.50 9.10
CA THR A 183 -11.24 17.29 7.87
C THR A 183 -11.36 16.42 6.62
N LEU A 184 -10.85 15.19 6.67
CA LEU A 184 -10.87 14.24 5.57
C LEU A 184 -10.82 12.82 6.13
N SER A 185 -11.57 11.88 5.54
CA SER A 185 -11.42 10.45 5.79
C SER A 185 -11.54 9.71 4.47
N LEU A 186 -10.47 9.07 4.03
CA LEU A 186 -10.43 8.31 2.77
C LEU A 186 -9.87 6.92 3.05
N GLU A 187 -10.63 5.90 2.66
CA GLU A 187 -10.23 4.50 2.72
C GLU A 187 -9.83 4.05 1.31
N LEU A 188 -8.54 3.83 1.09
CA LEU A 188 -8.03 3.51 -0.24
C LEU A 188 -6.92 2.46 -0.19
N SER A 189 -6.90 1.56 -1.16
CA SER A 189 -5.95 0.45 -1.27
C SER A 189 -4.52 0.85 -1.72
N LEU A 190 -3.81 1.71 -0.98
CA LEU A 190 -2.63 2.45 -1.40
C LEU A 190 -1.44 2.39 -0.41
N SER A 191 -0.22 2.73 -0.87
CA SER A 191 0.93 3.11 -0.03
C SER A 191 1.13 4.64 -0.05
N VAL A 192 1.82 5.19 0.95
CA VAL A 192 1.85 6.64 1.25
C VAL A 192 3.24 7.26 1.13
N VAL A 193 3.33 8.41 0.45
CA VAL A 193 4.49 9.33 0.51
C VAL A 193 4.04 10.76 0.81
N LEU A 194 4.84 11.48 1.60
CA LEU A 194 4.70 12.93 1.82
C LEU A 194 5.69 13.66 0.92
N GLY A 195 5.26 14.78 0.33
CA GLY A 195 6.10 15.64 -0.49
C GLY A 195 6.02 17.11 -0.08
N GLY A 196 7.11 17.84 -0.31
CA GLY A 196 7.23 19.28 -0.12
C GLY A 196 8.69 19.74 -0.27
N GLY A 197 8.90 21.06 -0.32
CA GLY A 197 10.18 21.73 -0.58
C GLY A 197 11.11 21.90 0.63
#